data_AF-X1TGV9-F1
#
_entry.id   AF-X1TGV9-F1
#
_cell.length_a   1.000
_cell.length_b   1.000
_cell.length_c   1.000
_cell.angle_alpha   90.00
_cell.angle_beta   90.00
_cell.angle_gamma   90.00
#
_symmetry.space_group_name_H-M   'P 1'
#
loop_
_entity.id
_entity.type
_entity.pdbx_description
1 polymer ?
#
loop_
_entity_poly.entity_id
_entity_poly.type
_entity_poly.pdbx_seq_one_letter_code
_entity_poly.pdbx_strand_id
1 'polypeptide(L)'
;MEAELEKFIGEVHNEPYNLASNNCVHKHIRIINKARELGHDASMMGCISAIPITPAGGIPLVGPHFYAEIDGKTVDVSMEPELEKILWPNKDIVRLFPINVSKLRPMYPSEGPPLPAALPGWPWKKQRQQTV
;
A
#
# COMPACT_ATOMS: atom_id res chain seq x y z
N MET A 1 11.84 13.51 -9.88
CA MET A 1 10.42 13.15 -9.99
C MET A 1 9.77 14.33 -10.69
N GLU A 2 8.82 14.10 -11.60
CA GLU A 2 8.18 15.21 -12.32
C GLU A 2 7.34 16.08 -11.37
N ALA A 3 7.23 17.38 -11.67
CA ALA A 3 6.51 18.33 -10.81
C ALA A 3 5.02 17.99 -10.65
N GLU A 4 4.41 17.37 -11.67
CA GLU A 4 3.02 16.91 -11.60
C GLU A 4 2.85 15.80 -10.56
N LEU A 5 3.74 14.81 -10.55
CA LEU A 5 3.69 13.70 -9.60
C LEU A 5 3.95 14.18 -8.16
N GLU A 6 4.93 15.07 -7.97
CA GLU A 6 5.21 15.67 -6.66
C GLU A 6 4.00 16.45 -6.12
N LYS A 7 3.33 17.22 -6.97
CA LYS A 7 2.10 17.94 -6.61
C LYS A 7 0.99 16.96 -6.20
N PHE A 8 0.77 15.91 -6.98
CA PHE A 8 -0.26 14.90 -6.68
C PHE A 8 0.02 14.17 -5.36
N ILE A 9 1.27 13.79 -5.11
CA ILE A 9 1.69 13.19 -3.84
C ILE A 9 1.39 14.15 -2.68
N GLY A 10 1.70 15.43 -2.84
CA GLY A 10 1.39 16.47 -1.86
C GLY A 10 -0.11 16.59 -1.58
N GLU A 11 -0.95 16.56 -2.62
CA GLU A 11 -2.41 16.57 -2.45
C GLU A 11 -2.89 15.35 -1.66
N VAL A 12 -2.48 14.14 -2.04
CA VAL A 12 -2.84 12.88 -1.33
C VAL A 12 -2.32 12.86 0.11
N HIS A 13 -1.13 13.42 0.36
CA HIS A 13 -0.54 13.50 1.68
C HIS A 13 -1.40 14.34 2.63
N ASN A 14 -1.91 15.48 2.16
CA ASN A 14 -2.72 16.39 2.96
C ASN A 14 -4.16 15.91 3.19
N GLU A 15 -4.61 14.85 2.54
CA GLU A 15 -5.94 14.29 2.79
C GLU A 15 -6.02 13.63 4.17
N PRO A 16 -7.13 13.81 4.92
CA PRO A 16 -7.27 13.27 6.27
C PRO A 16 -7.23 11.74 6.27
N TYR A 17 -6.50 11.18 7.24
CA TYR A 17 -6.41 9.74 7.40
C TYR A 17 -7.73 9.14 7.88
N ASN A 18 -8.10 8.02 7.29
CA ASN A 18 -9.21 7.20 7.73
C ASN A 18 -8.86 5.72 7.61
N LEU A 19 -8.99 4.99 8.72
CA LEU A 19 -8.63 3.57 8.79
C LEU A 19 -9.37 2.71 7.75
N ALA A 20 -10.63 3.03 7.44
CA ALA A 20 -11.46 2.24 6.54
C ALA A 20 -11.40 2.70 5.07
N SER A 21 -11.22 3.99 4.81
CA SER A 21 -11.40 4.56 3.46
C SER A 21 -10.24 5.40 2.92
N ASN A 22 -9.34 5.90 3.77
CA ASN A 22 -8.21 6.74 3.34
C ASN A 22 -6.97 6.47 4.21
N ASN A 23 -6.49 5.24 4.14
CA ASN A 23 -5.33 4.77 4.89
C ASN A 23 -4.11 4.59 3.98
N CYS A 24 -3.02 4.04 4.53
CA CYS A 24 -1.78 3.77 3.82
C CYS A 24 -1.96 2.96 2.52
N VAL A 25 -2.87 1.98 2.47
CA VAL A 25 -3.12 1.21 1.25
C VAL A 25 -3.76 2.08 0.19
N HIS A 26 -4.85 2.77 0.53
CA HIS A 26 -5.63 3.58 -0.41
C HIS A 26 -4.80 4.71 -1.03
N LYS A 27 -4.09 5.46 -0.18
CA LYS A 27 -3.23 6.57 -0.60
C LYS A 27 -2.14 6.09 -1.57
N HIS A 28 -1.42 5.02 -1.22
CA HIS A 28 -0.32 4.55 -2.06
C HIS A 28 -0.79 3.85 -3.33
N ILE A 29 -1.96 3.19 -3.35
CA ILE A 29 -2.54 2.70 -4.61
C ILE A 29 -2.75 3.85 -5.60
N ARG A 30 -3.31 4.97 -5.14
CA ARG A 30 -3.55 6.15 -5.99
C ARG A 30 -2.26 6.75 -6.52
N ILE A 31 -1.27 6.92 -5.64
CA ILE A 31 0.05 7.46 -6.02
C ILE A 31 0.76 6.54 -7.02
N ILE A 32 0.74 5.22 -6.79
CA ILE A 32 1.37 4.26 -7.70
C ILE A 32 0.71 4.27 -9.07
N ASN A 33 -0.63 4.32 -9.12
CA ASN A 33 -1.35 4.39 -10.38
C ASN A 33 -1.00 5.67 -11.14
N LYS A 34 -0.94 6.82 -10.46
CA LYS A 34 -0.56 8.09 -11.10
C LYS A 34 0.90 8.10 -11.56
N ALA A 35 1.82 7.55 -10.76
CA ALA A 35 3.22 7.43 -11.13
C ALA A 35 3.40 6.56 -12.40
N ARG A 36 2.70 5.42 -12.48
CA ARG A 36 2.72 4.53 -13.65
C ARG A 36 2.10 5.18 -14.88
N GLU A 37 1.02 5.94 -14.72
CA GLU A 37 0.40 6.73 -15.79
C GLU A 37 1.40 7.73 -16.40
N LEU A 38 2.23 8.34 -15.55
CA LEU A 38 3.31 9.27 -15.95
C LEU A 38 4.61 8.55 -16.38
N GLY A 39 4.60 7.22 -16.52
CA GLY A 39 5.74 6.46 -17.03
C GLY A 39 6.85 6.16 -16.03
N HIS A 40 6.63 6.36 -14.73
CA HIS A 40 7.58 6.02 -13.68
C HIS A 40 7.52 4.53 -13.29
N ASP A 41 8.66 3.97 -12.88
CA ASP A 41 8.67 2.65 -12.24
C ASP A 41 8.16 2.81 -10.81
N ALA A 42 6.98 2.27 -10.53
CA ALA A 42 6.35 2.37 -9.23
C ALA A 42 5.88 1.02 -8.71
N SER A 43 6.26 0.71 -7.48
CA SER A 43 5.92 -0.51 -6.77
C SER A 43 5.25 -0.20 -5.43
N MET A 44 4.26 -1.02 -5.07
CA MET A 44 3.77 -1.05 -3.70
C MET A 44 4.69 -1.93 -2.85
N MET A 45 5.06 -1.40 -1.70
CA MET A 45 5.84 -2.08 -0.69
C MET A 45 4.96 -2.33 0.53
N GLY A 46 5.03 -3.54 1.07
CA GLY A 46 4.40 -3.92 2.33
C GLY A 46 5.47 -4.23 3.38
N CYS A 47 5.22 -3.89 4.63
CA CYS A 47 6.14 -4.17 5.74
C CYS A 47 5.38 -4.29 7.07
N ILE A 48 6.10 -4.68 8.12
CA ILE A 48 5.67 -4.49 9.50
C ILE A 48 6.29 -3.19 10.00
N SER A 49 5.48 -2.18 10.25
CA SER A 49 5.95 -0.93 10.86
C SER A 49 6.06 -1.09 12.37
N ALA A 50 7.09 -0.46 12.94
CA ALA A 50 7.19 -0.21 14.37
C ALA A 50 7.30 1.29 14.58
N ILE A 51 6.28 1.86 15.22
CA ILE A 51 6.23 3.27 15.58
C ILE A 51 6.58 3.36 17.07
N PRO A 52 7.65 4.05 17.46
CA PRO A 52 8.12 4.13 18.85
C PRO A 52 7.27 5.09 19.69
N ILE A 53 5.98 5.20 19.41
CA ILE A 53 5.00 5.74 20.35
C ILE A 53 4.78 4.64 21.37
N THR A 54 5.05 4.94 22.64
CA THR A 54 4.69 4.07 23.75
C THR A 54 3.25 4.37 24.18
N PRO A 55 2.24 3.53 23.89
CA PRO A 55 1.02 3.53 24.70
C PRO A 55 1.41 3.15 26.13
N ALA A 56 0.56 3.47 27.11
CA ALA A 56 0.78 3.19 28.53
C ALA A 56 1.10 1.69 28.77
N GLY A 57 2.38 1.32 28.75
CA GLY A 57 2.83 -0.07 28.66
C GLY A 57 4.22 -0.30 28.07
N GLY A 58 4.83 0.71 27.42
CA GLY A 58 6.24 0.65 26.99
C GLY A 58 6.53 -0.19 25.75
N ILE A 59 5.49 -0.64 25.04
CA ILE A 59 5.61 -1.43 23.81
C ILE A 59 5.35 -0.50 22.62
N PRO A 60 6.21 -0.47 21.59
CA PRO A 60 5.96 0.33 20.38
C PRO A 60 4.68 -0.13 19.67
N LEU A 61 4.00 0.79 19.00
CA LEU A 61 2.89 0.44 18.13
C LEU A 61 3.43 -0.31 16.91
N VAL A 62 3.12 -1.61 16.81
CA VAL A 62 3.56 -2.49 15.71
C VAL A 62 2.36 -2.92 14.88
N GLY A 63 2.46 -2.81 13.55
CA GLY A 63 1.36 -3.18 12.66
C GLY A 63 1.75 -3.30 11.18
N PRO A 64 0.84 -3.78 10.33
CA PRO A 64 1.08 -3.80 8.89
C PRO A 64 1.11 -2.38 8.32
N HIS A 65 1.99 -2.15 7.35
CA HIS A 65 2.17 -0.85 6.73
C HIS A 65 2.48 -0.96 5.24
N PHE A 66 1.94 -0.04 4.46
CA PHE A 66 2.11 0.00 3.00
C PHE A 66 2.60 1.38 2.57
N TYR A 67 3.57 1.39 1.67
CA TYR A 67 4.13 2.61 1.10
C TYR A 67 4.49 2.38 -0.38
N ALA A 68 4.90 3.43 -1.08
CA ALA A 68 5.31 3.35 -2.47
C ALA A 68 6.84 3.44 -2.61
N GLU A 69 7.38 2.72 -3.58
CA GLU A 69 8.72 2.94 -4.11
C GLU A 69 8.56 3.41 -5.56
N ILE A 70 9.09 4.60 -5.87
CA ILE A 70 9.00 5.23 -7.20
C ILE A 70 10.40 5.60 -7.66
N ASP A 71 10.85 5.07 -8.79
CA ASP A 71 12.21 5.24 -9.32
C ASP A 71 13.30 4.95 -8.26
N GLY A 72 13.08 3.91 -7.44
CA GLY A 72 13.97 3.54 -6.33
C GLY A 72 13.91 4.47 -5.10
N LYS A 73 12.99 5.44 -5.06
CA LYS A 73 12.79 6.33 -3.91
C LYS A 73 11.56 5.93 -3.11
N THR A 74 11.70 5.90 -1.79
CA THR A 74 10.58 5.70 -0.87
C THR A 74 9.68 6.92 -0.82
N VAL A 75 8.38 6.71 -1.02
CA VAL A 75 7.31 7.69 -0.81
C VAL A 75 6.35 7.10 0.21
N ASP A 76 6.25 7.76 1.37
CA ASP A 76 5.39 7.33 2.47
C ASP A 76 4.55 8.52 2.97
N VAL A 77 3.27 8.51 2.60
CA VAL A 77 2.30 9.56 2.94
C VAL A 77 1.11 9.00 3.73
N SER A 78 1.40 7.98 4.54
CA SER A 78 0.38 7.20 5.23
C SER A 78 -0.46 8.04 6.18
N MET A 79 0.17 8.90 6.96
CA MET A 79 -0.48 9.90 7.81
C MET A 79 -0.37 11.29 7.17
N GLU A 80 -1.40 12.10 7.31
CA GLU A 80 -1.37 13.53 6.97
C GLU A 80 -0.51 14.33 7.97
N PRO A 81 -0.02 15.53 7.59
CA PRO A 81 0.91 16.29 8.42
C PRO A 81 0.45 16.57 9.86
N GLU A 82 -0.85 16.81 10.08
CA GLU A 82 -1.36 17.03 11.43
C GLU A 82 -1.31 15.76 12.29
N LEU A 83 -1.58 14.60 11.68
CA LEU A 83 -1.49 13.32 12.37
C LEU A 83 -0.04 12.91 12.62
N GLU A 84 0.88 13.23 11.70
CA GLU A 84 2.34 13.02 11.90
C GLU A 84 2.88 13.79 13.11
N LYS A 85 2.38 15.01 13.37
CA LYS A 85 2.78 15.81 14.54
C LYS A 85 2.33 15.19 15.86
N ILE A 86 1.18 14.51 15.86
CA ILE A 86 0.57 13.93 17.06
C ILE A 86 1.13 12.54 17.34
N LEU A 87 1.28 11.73 16.29
CA LEU A 87 1.72 10.34 16.40
C LEU A 87 3.22 10.23 16.14
N TRP A 88 3.63 10.26 14.87
CA TRP A 88 5.02 10.09 14.47
C TRP A 88 5.19 10.49 13.00
N PRO A 89 6.33 11.09 12.61
CA PRO A 89 6.58 11.39 11.20
C PRO A 89 6.68 10.13 10.35
N ASN A 90 6.08 10.13 9.15
CA ASN A 90 6.10 8.97 8.23
C ASN A 90 7.54 8.57 7.85
N LYS A 91 8.42 9.56 7.69
CA LYS A 91 9.84 9.35 7.36
C LYS A 91 10.60 8.54 8.43
N ASP A 92 10.14 8.62 9.69
CA ASP A 92 10.82 8.05 10.85
C ASP A 92 10.21 6.69 11.27
N ILE A 93 9.28 6.15 10.48
CA ILE A 93 8.71 4.81 10.70
C ILE A 93 9.77 3.75 10.42
N VAL A 94 10.00 2.86 11.40
CA VAL A 94 10.87 1.69 11.23
C VAL A 94 10.13 0.62 10.43
N ARG A 95 10.69 0.24 9.28
CA ARG A 95 10.08 -0.72 8.33
C ARG A 95 10.79 -2.07 8.46
N LEU A 96 10.14 -3.04 9.10
CA LEU A 96 10.65 -4.40 9.27
C LEU A 96 10.14 -5.29 8.14
N PHE A 97 11.03 -6.14 7.59
CA PHE A 97 10.73 -7.09 6.51
C PHE A 97 9.99 -6.47 5.31
N PRO A 98 10.55 -5.42 4.67
CA PRO A 98 9.94 -4.83 3.50
C PRO A 98 9.89 -5.84 2.34
N ILE A 99 8.71 -6.04 1.77
CA ILE A 99 8.46 -6.90 0.63
C ILE A 99 7.81 -6.10 -0.49
N ASN A 100 8.24 -6.33 -1.73
CA ASN A 100 7.58 -5.75 -2.89
C ASN A 100 6.28 -6.52 -3.17
N VAL A 101 5.15 -5.99 -2.70
CA VAL A 101 3.86 -6.66 -2.84
C VAL A 101 3.36 -6.64 -4.28
N SER A 102 3.81 -5.69 -5.10
CA SER A 102 3.49 -5.66 -6.54
C SER A 102 4.11 -6.82 -7.32
N LYS A 103 5.14 -7.48 -6.78
CA LYS A 103 5.80 -8.64 -7.40
C LYS A 103 5.40 -9.97 -6.77
N LEU A 104 4.53 -9.96 -5.76
CA LEU A 104 4.04 -11.18 -5.15
C LEU A 104 3.17 -11.95 -6.14
N ARG A 105 3.34 -13.27 -6.12
CA ARG A 105 2.46 -14.19 -6.84
C ARG A 105 1.41 -14.72 -5.87
N PRO A 106 0.20 -15.05 -6.34
CA PRO A 106 -0.77 -15.76 -5.52
C PRO A 106 -0.14 -17.02 -4.92
N MET A 107 -0.40 -17.30 -3.64
CA MET A 107 0.06 -18.52 -2.97
C MET A 107 -0.46 -19.78 -3.68
N TYR A 108 -1.68 -19.71 -4.22
CA TYR A 108 -2.32 -20.76 -5.01
C TYR A 108 -2.69 -20.22 -6.41
N PRO A 109 -1.73 -20.17 -7.36
CA PRO A 109 -1.98 -19.62 -8.70
C PRO A 109 -3.11 -20.34 -9.46
N SER A 110 -3.29 -21.63 -9.20
CA SER A 110 -4.35 -22.47 -9.78
C SER A 110 -5.76 -22.13 -9.28
N GLU A 111 -5.86 -21.50 -8.11
CA GLU A 111 -7.15 -21.18 -7.48
C GLU A 111 -7.62 -19.77 -7.81
N GLY A 112 -6.70 -18.91 -8.26
CA GLY A 112 -6.93 -17.48 -8.44
C GLY A 112 -7.01 -16.72 -7.11
N PRO A 113 -7.11 -15.39 -7.12
CA PRO A 113 -7.41 -14.63 -5.90
C PRO A 113 -8.75 -15.10 -5.30
N PRO A 114 -8.95 -15.06 -3.97
CA PRO A 114 -10.26 -15.29 -3.39
C PRO A 114 -11.25 -14.28 -3.99
N LEU A 115 -12.33 -14.79 -4.58
CA LEU A 115 -13.40 -13.94 -5.09
C LEU A 115 -14.24 -13.43 -3.92
N PRO A 116 -14.74 -12.18 -3.98
CA PRO A 116 -15.88 -11.77 -3.18
C PRO A 116 -16.98 -12.83 -3.31
N ALA A 117 -17.60 -13.23 -2.20
CA ALA A 117 -18.63 -14.27 -2.17
C ALA A 117 -19.82 -13.98 -3.13
N ALA A 118 -19.99 -12.71 -3.52
CA ALA A 118 -21.00 -12.25 -4.46
C ALA A 118 -20.68 -12.53 -5.95
N LEU A 119 -19.45 -12.94 -6.30
CA LEU A 119 -19.09 -13.25 -7.68
C LEU A 119 -19.25 -14.75 -7.97
N PRO A 120 -19.81 -15.13 -9.14
CA PRO A 120 -20.20 -16.52 -9.47
C PRO A 120 -19.01 -17.47 -9.78
N GLY A 121 -17.84 -17.24 -9.18
CA GLY A 121 -16.61 -17.98 -9.47
C GLY A 121 -15.83 -17.39 -10.66
N TRP A 122 -14.56 -17.79 -10.81
CA TRP A 122 -13.69 -17.28 -11.86
C TRP A 122 -14.09 -17.87 -13.22
N PRO A 123 -14.13 -17.07 -14.31
CA PRO A 123 -14.59 -17.52 -15.62
C PRO A 123 -13.74 -18.66 -16.22
N TRP A 124 -12.44 -18.76 -15.89
CA TRP A 124 -11.57 -19.82 -16.39
C TRP A 124 -11.83 -21.21 -15.77
N LYS A 125 -12.54 -21.32 -14.64
CA LYS A 125 -12.93 -22.64 -14.09
C LYS A 125 -13.92 -23.38 -15.00
N LYS A 126 -14.67 -22.67 -15.86
CA LYS A 126 -15.61 -23.28 -16.81
C LYS A 126 -14.96 -23.83 -18.07
N GLN A 127 -13.70 -23.48 -18.37
CA GLN A 127 -13.03 -23.87 -19.61
C GLN A 127 -12.38 -25.27 -19.58
N ARG A 128 -12.36 -25.96 -18.43
CA ARG A 128 -11.73 -27.30 -18.31
C ARG A 128 -12.66 -28.50 -18.52
N GLN A 129 -13.90 -28.31 -19.00
CA GLN A 129 -14.84 -29.44 -19.22
C GLN A 129 -15.15 -29.74 -20.69
N GLN A 130 -14.37 -29.25 -21.66
CA GLN A 130 -14.51 -29.64 -23.06
C GLN A 130 -13.15 -29.99 -23.68
N THR A 131 -12.66 -31.17 -23.34
CA THR A 131 -11.63 -32.01 -23.99
C THR A 131 -11.50 -33.19 -23.03
N VAL A 132 -12.00 -34.40 -23.29
CA VAL A 132 -12.08 -35.25 -24.49
C VAL A 132 -13.40 -36.01 -24.49
#